data_AF-A0A7X9D465-F1
#
_entry.id   AF-A0A7X9D465-F1
#
_cell.length_a   1.000
_cell.length_b   1.000
_cell.length_c   1.000
_cell.angle_alpha   90.00
_cell.angle_beta   90.00
_cell.angle_gamma   90.00
#
_symmetry.space_group_name_H-M   'P 1'
#
loop_
_entity.id
_entity.type
_entity.pdbx_description
1 polymer ?
#
loop_
_entity_poly.entity_id
_entity_poly.type
_entity_poly.pdbx_seq_one_letter_code
_entity_poly.pdbx_strand_id
1 'polypeptide(L)'
;MNKRIKYFIGKAMLVLIILTAFKFSTATQLGKLNNYHIYHKDTLVCSIITDSKSRQGGFNRELLERFAKYSGSESRIVPSAGSELDWKYLVEGKYDMLVFSLNDSIPEQYISDVMITRETGGRDACAVRVGEKRLLNSFNFWLSDFKSDDTYKQMVFRFFRAYRLSAMPEKFDHTSAISPYDNIIKKYSDDIDADWRLISAIIYEESRFINSLSSPKNAQGLMQIKESTAARYGVEDLMDPELNIKAGTLHFDYLFNLYRKDGLDSANVIKFALASYNAGAGRIKQCREHAASVGLDPNDWEEVVKGFDSMPNFKGTQTTKYVKNVVDLFERYKQVVE
;
A
#
# COMPACT_ATOMS: atom_id res chain seq x y z
N MET A 1 73.02 5.28 0.16
CA MET A 1 71.89 4.71 0.92
C MET A 1 71.02 5.85 1.48
N ASN A 2 69.86 6.20 0.95
CA ASN A 2 69.24 5.88 -0.33
C ASN A 2 68.15 6.94 -0.60
N LYS A 3 68.37 7.88 -1.54
CA LYS A 3 67.32 8.83 -2.01
C LYS A 3 66.04 8.09 -2.44
N ARG A 4 66.16 6.82 -2.85
CA ARG A 4 65.06 5.92 -3.16
C ARG A 4 64.18 5.55 -1.96
N ILE A 5 64.70 5.47 -0.73
CA ILE A 5 63.91 5.14 0.47
C ILE A 5 63.05 6.33 0.90
N LYS A 6 63.58 7.57 0.85
CA LYS A 6 62.78 8.79 1.10
C LYS A 6 61.64 8.96 0.08
N TYR A 7 61.88 8.62 -1.19
CA TYR A 7 60.86 8.69 -2.25
C TYR A 7 59.75 7.64 -2.07
N PHE A 8 60.10 6.45 -1.59
CA PHE A 8 59.14 5.37 -1.33
C PHE A 8 58.26 5.67 -0.11
N ILE A 9 58.85 6.18 0.98
CA ILE A 9 58.10 6.57 2.18
C ILE A 9 57.17 7.76 1.89
N GLY A 10 57.61 8.73 1.08
CA GLY A 10 56.78 9.85 0.65
C GLY A 10 55.57 9.43 -0.20
N LYS A 11 55.75 8.50 -1.16
CA LYS A 11 54.63 7.95 -1.95
C LYS A 11 53.70 7.07 -1.11
N ALA A 12 54.23 6.25 -0.20
CA ALA A 12 53.43 5.41 0.68
C ALA A 12 52.58 6.25 1.64
N MET A 13 53.12 7.32 2.22
CA MET A 13 52.32 8.26 3.03
C MET A 13 51.29 9.03 2.21
N LEU A 14 51.59 9.43 0.97
CA LEU A 14 50.62 10.11 0.10
C LEU A 14 49.45 9.17 -0.27
N VAL A 15 49.74 7.90 -0.57
CA VAL A 15 48.71 6.88 -0.86
C VAL A 15 47.90 6.55 0.39
N LEU A 16 48.53 6.49 1.57
CA LEU A 16 47.83 6.29 2.84
C LEU A 16 46.93 7.47 3.18
N ILE A 17 47.39 8.71 2.96
CA ILE A 17 46.62 9.95 3.17
C ILE A 17 45.44 10.01 2.19
N ILE A 18 45.63 9.64 0.92
CA ILE A 18 44.56 9.55 -0.09
C ILE A 18 43.55 8.47 0.29
N LEU A 19 43.99 7.30 0.75
CA LEU A 19 43.10 6.21 1.21
C LEU A 19 42.35 6.58 2.50
N THR A 20 42.98 7.31 3.43
CA THR A 20 42.31 7.82 4.62
C THR A 20 41.37 8.97 4.29
N ALA A 21 41.71 9.85 3.34
CA ALA A 21 40.82 10.91 2.87
C ALA A 21 39.60 10.34 2.12
N PHE A 22 39.78 9.26 1.33
CA PHE A 22 38.69 8.48 0.74
C PHE A 22 37.85 7.74 1.78
N LYS A 23 38.47 7.26 2.87
CA LYS A 23 37.74 6.65 4.00
C LYS A 23 37.02 7.68 4.90
N PHE A 24 37.47 8.95 4.91
CA PHE A 24 36.87 10.02 5.71
C PHE A 24 35.83 10.85 4.95
N SER A 25 35.76 10.76 3.62
CA SER A 25 34.53 11.17 2.93
C SER A 25 33.50 10.05 3.11
N THR A 26 32.65 10.18 4.11
CA THR A 26 31.45 9.35 4.17
C THR A 26 30.66 9.55 2.87
N ALA A 27 29.94 8.52 2.39
CA ALA A 27 29.06 8.61 1.23
C ALA A 27 28.11 9.83 1.31
N THR A 28 27.81 10.28 2.53
CA THR A 28 27.05 11.49 2.86
C THR A 28 27.69 12.81 2.42
N GLN A 29 29.03 12.93 2.35
CA GLN A 29 29.70 14.15 1.86
C GLN A 29 29.87 14.17 0.34
N LEU A 30 30.10 13.03 -0.31
CA LEU A 30 30.10 12.96 -1.78
C LEU A 30 28.69 13.19 -2.37
N GLY A 31 27.64 12.75 -1.68
CA GLY A 31 26.25 13.01 -2.07
C GLY A 31 25.84 14.49 -2.04
N LYS A 32 26.52 15.33 -1.23
CA LYS A 32 26.24 16.77 -1.16
C LYS A 32 26.96 17.61 -2.22
N LEU A 33 27.98 17.05 -2.89
CA LEU A 33 28.79 17.77 -3.89
C LEU A 33 28.45 17.39 -5.36
N ASN A 34 27.59 16.40 -5.59
CA ASN A 34 27.25 15.88 -6.93
C ASN A 34 25.78 16.13 -7.34
N ASN A 35 25.30 17.38 -7.23
CA ASN A 35 23.95 17.79 -7.69
C ASN A 35 23.74 17.76 -9.22
N TYR A 36 24.70 17.25 -10.01
CA TYR A 36 24.56 17.15 -11.47
C TYR A 36 23.64 16.01 -11.95
N HIS A 37 23.16 15.15 -11.04
CA HIS A 37 22.36 13.96 -11.38
C HIS A 37 20.93 13.97 -10.82
N ILE A 38 20.52 14.99 -10.06
CA ILE A 38 19.17 15.05 -9.49
C ILE A 38 18.24 15.65 -10.55
N TYR A 39 17.32 14.82 -11.06
CA TYR A 39 16.19 15.31 -11.85
C TYR A 39 15.29 16.16 -10.95
N HIS A 40 14.89 17.34 -11.42
CA HIS A 40 13.94 18.20 -10.70
C HIS A 40 12.76 18.52 -11.61
N LYS A 41 11.56 18.28 -11.07
CA LYS A 41 10.27 18.68 -11.62
C LYS A 41 9.32 18.87 -10.44
N ASP A 42 8.40 19.83 -10.51
CA ASP A 42 7.48 20.08 -9.39
C ASP A 42 6.63 18.83 -9.07
N THR A 43 6.17 18.13 -10.10
CA THR A 43 5.40 16.90 -9.96
C THR A 43 5.87 15.83 -10.96
N LEU A 44 6.24 14.67 -10.44
CA LEU A 44 6.46 13.44 -11.20
C LEU A 44 5.12 12.72 -11.38
N VAL A 45 4.67 12.64 -12.63
CA VAL A 45 3.45 11.95 -13.02
C VAL A 45 3.79 10.53 -13.43
N CYS A 46 3.24 9.54 -12.76
CA CYS A 46 3.57 8.14 -13.05
C CYS A 46 2.31 7.29 -13.21
N SER A 47 2.39 6.26 -14.04
CA SER A 47 1.35 5.22 -14.18
C SER A 47 1.94 3.84 -13.90
N ILE A 48 1.12 2.91 -13.43
CA ILE A 48 1.53 1.54 -13.08
C ILE A 48 0.59 0.56 -13.78
N ILE A 49 1.12 -0.22 -14.73
CA ILE A 49 0.36 -1.21 -15.52
C ILE A 49 0.61 -2.66 -15.12
N THR A 50 1.56 -2.90 -14.21
CA THR A 50 1.86 -4.23 -13.65
C THR A 50 0.63 -4.83 -12.98
N ASP A 51 0.57 -6.17 -12.80
CA ASP A 51 -0.56 -6.90 -12.24
C ASP A 51 -1.23 -6.16 -11.07
N SER A 52 -2.34 -5.47 -11.39
CA SER A 52 -3.12 -4.61 -10.50
C SER A 52 -3.85 -5.41 -9.42
N LYS A 53 -3.74 -6.75 -9.44
CA LYS A 53 -4.26 -7.67 -8.43
C LYS A 53 -3.17 -8.20 -7.51
N SER A 54 -1.98 -7.59 -7.52
CA SER A 54 -0.86 -7.96 -6.68
C SER A 54 -0.38 -6.80 -5.80
N ARG A 55 0.29 -7.14 -4.70
CA ARG A 55 0.96 -6.16 -3.83
C ARG A 55 2.15 -5.47 -4.52
N GLN A 56 2.56 -5.95 -5.68
CA GLN A 56 3.61 -5.36 -6.51
C GLN A 56 3.25 -3.93 -6.93
N GLY A 57 1.97 -3.66 -7.23
CA GLY A 57 1.50 -2.31 -7.55
C GLY A 57 1.74 -1.33 -6.41
N GLY A 58 1.41 -1.73 -5.18
CA GLY A 58 1.68 -0.94 -3.97
C GLY A 58 3.18 -0.75 -3.69
N PHE A 59 4.00 -1.78 -3.95
CA PHE A 59 5.46 -1.69 -3.83
C PHE A 59 6.04 -0.66 -4.80
N ASN A 60 5.63 -0.71 -6.08
CA ASN A 60 6.08 0.24 -7.09
C ASN A 60 5.58 1.66 -6.80
N ARG A 61 4.36 1.81 -6.26
CA ARG A 61 3.87 3.11 -5.79
C ARG A 61 4.77 3.70 -4.71
N GLU A 62 5.03 2.97 -3.62
CA GLU A 62 5.90 3.47 -2.53
C GLU A 62 7.32 3.77 -3.05
N LEU A 63 7.83 2.97 -4.00
CA LEU A 63 9.11 3.23 -4.63
C LEU A 63 9.13 4.56 -5.42
N LEU A 64 8.10 4.82 -6.23
CA LEU A 64 7.98 6.07 -6.99
C LEU A 64 7.81 7.30 -6.08
N GLU A 65 7.01 7.19 -5.01
CA GLU A 65 6.85 8.24 -4.00
C GLU A 65 8.16 8.57 -3.30
N ARG A 66 8.96 7.55 -2.95
CA ARG A 66 10.29 7.74 -2.35
C ARG A 66 11.26 8.40 -3.34
N PHE A 67 11.21 8.05 -4.61
CA PHE A 67 12.02 8.70 -5.65
C PHE A 67 11.60 10.16 -5.85
N ALA A 68 10.30 10.43 -5.87
CA ALA A 68 9.79 11.80 -5.96
C ALA A 68 10.29 12.65 -4.79
N LYS A 69 10.19 12.13 -3.57
CA LYS A 69 10.75 12.80 -2.39
C LYS A 69 12.26 13.01 -2.49
N TYR A 70 13.03 12.03 -2.97
CA TYR A 70 14.48 12.16 -3.18
C TYR A 70 14.83 13.26 -4.19
N SER A 71 14.03 13.39 -5.26
CA SER A 71 14.19 14.42 -6.29
C SER A 71 13.60 15.79 -5.90
N GLY A 72 13.02 15.93 -4.71
CA GLY A 72 12.32 17.16 -4.31
C GLY A 72 11.05 17.43 -5.13
N SER A 73 10.46 16.39 -5.70
CA SER A 73 9.22 16.44 -6.48
C SER A 73 8.04 15.92 -5.67
N GLU A 74 6.83 16.39 -5.95
CA GLU A 74 5.62 15.66 -5.58
C GLU A 74 5.43 14.47 -6.52
N SER A 75 4.77 13.41 -6.04
CA SER A 75 4.37 12.27 -6.86
C SER A 75 2.88 12.31 -7.16
N ARG A 76 2.51 12.10 -8.42
CA ARG A 76 1.11 11.90 -8.84
C ARG A 76 0.99 10.58 -9.60
N ILE A 77 0.46 9.56 -8.92
CA ILE A 77 0.22 8.25 -9.52
C ILE A 77 -1.18 8.24 -10.14
N VAL A 78 -1.25 8.12 -11.46
CA VAL A 78 -2.52 8.07 -12.20
C VAL A 78 -2.94 6.62 -12.46
N PRO A 79 -4.25 6.32 -12.43
CA PRO A 79 -4.74 5.00 -12.83
C PRO A 79 -4.32 4.66 -14.27
N SER A 80 -3.96 3.40 -14.49
CA SER A 80 -3.68 2.87 -15.82
C SER A 80 -4.90 3.07 -16.74
N ALA A 81 -4.64 3.58 -17.95
CA ALA A 81 -5.63 3.73 -19.00
C ALA A 81 -5.80 2.44 -19.84
N GLY A 82 -4.98 1.41 -19.56
CA GLY A 82 -4.88 0.16 -20.31
C GLY A 82 -3.58 0.12 -21.11
N SER A 83 -2.98 -1.08 -21.21
CA SER A 83 -1.60 -1.29 -21.67
C SER A 83 -1.18 -0.42 -22.87
N GLU A 84 -1.85 -0.50 -24.02
CA GLU A 84 -1.46 0.26 -25.22
C GLU A 84 -1.63 1.78 -25.05
N LEU A 85 -2.70 2.21 -24.37
CA LEU A 85 -2.98 3.63 -24.15
C LEU A 85 -2.00 4.25 -23.16
N ASP A 86 -1.53 3.48 -22.17
CA ASP A 86 -0.52 3.92 -21.23
C ASP A 86 0.84 4.17 -21.90
N TRP A 87 1.25 3.30 -22.84
CA TRP A 87 2.44 3.54 -23.66
C TRP A 87 2.31 4.80 -24.51
N LYS A 88 1.16 4.99 -25.16
CA LYS A 88 0.86 6.23 -25.90
C LYS A 88 0.98 7.46 -25.01
N TYR A 89 0.40 7.42 -23.81
CA TYR A 89 0.42 8.54 -22.87
C TYR A 89 1.82 8.85 -22.32
N LEU A 90 2.68 7.83 -22.17
CA LEU A 90 4.09 8.05 -21.86
C LEU A 90 4.80 8.83 -22.97
N VAL A 91 4.65 8.39 -24.23
CA VAL A 91 5.29 9.02 -25.41
C VAL A 91 4.76 10.43 -25.66
N GLU A 92 3.45 10.66 -25.47
CA GLU A 92 2.81 11.98 -25.55
C GLU A 92 3.18 12.94 -24.41
N GLY A 93 3.94 12.49 -23.41
CA GLY A 93 4.35 13.35 -22.29
C GLY A 93 3.33 13.50 -21.16
N LYS A 94 2.25 12.71 -21.17
CA LYS A 94 1.25 12.73 -20.09
C LYS A 94 1.74 12.06 -18.82
N TYR A 95 2.63 11.08 -18.97
CA TYR A 95 3.36 10.44 -17.87
C TYR A 95 4.84 10.76 -17.99
N ASP A 96 5.53 10.90 -16.87
CA ASP A 96 6.99 10.95 -16.82
C ASP A 96 7.59 9.54 -16.75
N MET A 97 6.93 8.64 -16.01
CA MET A 97 7.35 7.25 -15.82
C MET A 97 6.16 6.30 -15.94
N LEU A 98 6.37 5.17 -16.63
CA LEU A 98 5.41 4.09 -16.72
C LEU A 98 6.01 2.81 -16.14
N VAL A 99 5.43 2.26 -15.08
CA VAL A 99 5.86 0.98 -14.51
C VAL A 99 5.18 -0.16 -15.24
N PHE A 100 5.96 -1.13 -15.71
CA PHE A 100 5.49 -2.30 -16.43
C PHE A 100 6.28 -3.55 -16.05
N SER A 101 5.73 -4.74 -16.33
CA SER A 101 6.43 -6.00 -16.11
C SER A 101 7.31 -6.30 -17.32
N LEU A 102 8.55 -6.72 -17.06
CA LEU A 102 9.52 -7.15 -18.08
C LEU A 102 9.10 -8.43 -18.82
N ASN A 103 8.04 -9.10 -18.38
CA ASN A 103 7.41 -10.19 -19.13
C ASN A 103 6.46 -9.69 -20.21
N ASP A 104 6.05 -8.44 -20.13
CA ASP A 104 5.10 -7.85 -21.06
C ASP A 104 5.86 -7.24 -22.23
N SER A 105 5.31 -7.40 -23.44
CA SER A 105 5.90 -6.80 -24.62
C SER A 105 5.64 -5.30 -24.66
N ILE A 106 6.68 -4.52 -24.95
CA ILE A 106 6.54 -3.12 -25.36
C ILE A 106 5.94 -3.12 -26.76
N PRO A 107 4.86 -2.36 -27.05
CA PRO A 107 4.30 -2.27 -28.39
C PRO A 107 5.35 -1.80 -29.40
N GLU A 108 5.44 -2.47 -30.55
CA GLU A 108 6.50 -2.26 -31.55
C GLU A 108 6.64 -0.79 -31.96
N GLN A 109 5.52 -0.07 -32.09
CA GLN A 109 5.52 1.34 -32.48
C GLN A 109 6.19 2.28 -31.48
N TYR A 110 6.39 1.86 -30.22
CA TYR A 110 6.95 2.71 -29.15
C TYR A 110 8.36 2.30 -28.72
N ILE A 111 8.91 1.19 -29.25
CA ILE A 111 10.22 0.66 -28.83
C ILE A 111 11.34 1.70 -29.01
N SER A 112 11.32 2.49 -30.09
CA SER A 112 12.32 3.52 -30.35
C SER A 112 12.16 4.80 -29.54
N ASP A 113 11.01 4.99 -28.89
CA ASP A 113 10.63 6.24 -28.22
C ASP A 113 10.84 6.19 -26.70
N VAL A 114 11.16 5.01 -26.15
CA VAL A 114 11.31 4.79 -24.72
C VAL A 114 12.69 4.26 -24.33
N MET A 115 13.08 4.49 -23.08
CA MET A 115 14.22 3.88 -22.41
C MET A 115 13.73 3.20 -21.13
N ILE A 116 14.37 2.09 -20.76
CA ILE A 116 13.95 1.27 -19.62
C ILE A 116 14.96 1.42 -18.48
N THR A 117 14.46 1.58 -17.26
CA THR A 117 15.29 1.63 -16.03
C THR A 117 15.86 0.26 -15.70
N ARG A 118 16.70 0.21 -14.67
CA ARG A 118 16.98 -1.03 -13.95
C ARG A 118 15.68 -1.55 -13.30
N GLU A 119 15.65 -2.85 -13.05
CA GLU A 119 14.54 -3.51 -12.33
C GLU A 119 14.27 -2.84 -10.98
N THR A 120 13.03 -2.50 -10.69
CA THR A 120 12.61 -1.87 -9.42
C THR A 120 12.58 -2.88 -8.27
N GLY A 121 12.07 -4.07 -8.56
CA GLY A 121 11.97 -5.24 -7.68
C GLY A 121 10.99 -6.26 -8.29
N GLY A 122 11.20 -7.55 -8.08
CA GLY A 122 10.47 -8.58 -8.84
C GLY A 122 10.91 -8.58 -10.31
N ARG A 123 9.95 -8.58 -11.25
CA ARG A 123 10.21 -8.52 -12.71
C ARG A 123 9.70 -7.22 -13.32
N ASP A 124 9.69 -6.12 -12.58
CA ASP A 124 9.19 -4.82 -13.08
C ASP A 124 10.31 -3.81 -13.34
N ALA A 125 10.03 -2.87 -14.24
CA ALA A 125 10.88 -1.73 -14.53
C ALA A 125 10.01 -0.50 -14.86
N CYS A 126 10.65 0.67 -14.92
CA CYS A 126 10.02 1.89 -15.42
C CYS A 126 10.48 2.16 -16.85
N ALA A 127 9.55 2.58 -17.71
CA ALA A 127 9.84 3.19 -18.99
C ALA A 127 9.76 4.72 -18.87
N VAL A 128 10.66 5.42 -19.57
CA VAL A 128 10.68 6.88 -19.73
C VAL A 128 10.92 7.23 -21.20
N ARG A 129 10.57 8.44 -21.65
CA ARG A 129 10.85 8.88 -23.04
C ARG A 129 12.35 8.97 -23.33
N VAL A 130 12.81 8.70 -24.56
CA VAL A 130 14.24 8.83 -24.97
C VAL A 130 14.83 10.21 -24.67
N GLY A 131 14.02 11.28 -24.71
CA GLY A 131 14.43 12.63 -24.34
C GLY A 131 14.74 12.82 -22.85
N GLU A 132 14.24 11.95 -21.97
CA GLU A 132 14.28 12.09 -20.51
C GLU A 132 15.48 11.33 -19.89
N LYS A 133 16.65 11.38 -20.53
CA LYS A 133 17.86 10.66 -20.06
C LYS A 133 18.27 11.05 -18.64
N ARG A 134 18.03 12.31 -18.25
CA ARG A 134 18.33 12.79 -16.89
C ARG A 134 17.43 12.11 -15.85
N LEU A 135 16.13 11.98 -16.13
CA LEU A 135 15.20 11.24 -15.27
C LEU A 135 15.61 9.78 -15.11
N LEU A 136 15.91 9.10 -16.24
CA LEU A 136 16.38 7.72 -16.25
C LEU A 136 17.61 7.53 -15.36
N ASN A 137 18.62 8.38 -15.55
CA ASN A 137 19.89 8.27 -14.82
C ASN A 137 19.74 8.62 -13.34
N SER A 138 18.94 9.64 -13.01
CA SER A 138 18.60 10.02 -11.64
C SER A 138 17.93 8.86 -10.91
N PHE A 139 16.91 8.25 -11.54
CA PHE A 139 16.20 7.10 -10.98
C PHE A 139 17.12 5.90 -10.79
N ASN A 140 17.91 5.53 -11.81
CA ASN A 140 18.81 4.38 -11.73
C ASN A 140 19.89 4.56 -10.66
N PHE A 141 20.44 5.77 -10.52
CA PHE A 141 21.42 6.10 -9.48
C PHE A 141 20.80 5.99 -8.09
N TRP A 142 19.67 6.66 -7.88
CA TRP A 142 18.93 6.61 -6.62
C TRP A 142 18.52 5.19 -6.25
N LEU A 143 17.98 4.43 -7.21
CA LEU A 143 17.53 3.05 -6.97
C LEU A 143 18.70 2.14 -6.57
N SER A 144 19.88 2.34 -7.18
CA SER A 144 21.07 1.57 -6.82
C SER A 144 21.54 1.86 -5.38
N ASP A 145 21.49 3.13 -4.96
CA ASP A 145 21.82 3.54 -3.59
C ASP A 145 20.76 3.01 -2.61
N PHE A 146 19.47 3.24 -2.90
CA PHE A 146 18.35 2.82 -2.05
C PHE A 146 18.31 1.29 -1.86
N LYS A 147 18.62 0.50 -2.89
CA LYS A 147 18.69 -0.97 -2.77
C LYS A 147 19.76 -1.47 -1.80
N SER A 148 20.78 -0.65 -1.50
CA SER A 148 21.81 -0.97 -0.52
C SER A 148 21.40 -0.64 0.93
N ASP A 149 20.37 0.18 1.09
CA ASP A 149 19.83 0.61 2.38
C ASP A 149 18.92 -0.46 3.01
N ASP A 150 19.00 -0.61 4.35
CA ASP A 150 18.16 -1.57 5.08
C ASP A 150 16.66 -1.25 4.99
N THR A 151 16.30 0.00 4.76
CA THR A 151 14.92 0.42 4.51
C THR A 151 14.33 -0.20 3.24
N TYR A 152 15.13 -0.42 2.19
CA TYR A 152 14.66 -1.15 1.00
C TYR A 152 14.39 -2.61 1.35
N LYS A 153 15.27 -3.27 2.11
CA LYS A 153 15.08 -4.66 2.55
C LYS A 153 13.80 -4.78 3.39
N GLN A 154 13.56 -3.82 4.29
CA GLN A 154 12.33 -3.75 5.08
C GLN A 154 11.09 -3.53 4.21
N MET A 155 11.18 -2.69 3.18
CA MET A 155 10.09 -2.46 2.22
C MET A 155 9.77 -3.73 1.42
N VAL A 156 10.79 -4.42 0.89
CA VAL A 156 10.62 -5.71 0.20
C VAL A 156 9.99 -6.74 1.14
N PHE A 157 10.51 -6.85 2.37
CA PHE A 157 9.98 -7.77 3.37
C PHE A 157 8.51 -7.45 3.70
N ARG A 158 8.16 -6.16 3.89
CA ARG A 158 6.77 -5.71 4.03
C ARG A 158 5.95 -6.24 2.85
N PHE A 159 6.14 -5.76 1.62
CA PHE A 159 5.20 -6.10 0.54
C PHE A 159 5.12 -7.59 0.15
N PHE A 160 6.23 -8.34 0.25
CA PHE A 160 6.31 -9.68 -0.33
C PHE A 160 6.38 -10.84 0.65
N ARG A 161 6.40 -10.59 1.97
CA ARG A 161 6.20 -11.69 2.92
C ARG A 161 4.81 -12.30 2.78
N ALA A 162 4.68 -13.56 3.18
CA ALA A 162 3.40 -14.23 3.20
C ALA A 162 2.49 -13.62 4.29
N TYR A 163 1.45 -12.91 3.87
CA TYR A 163 0.38 -12.41 4.77
C TYR A 163 -0.68 -13.48 5.09
N ARG A 164 -0.31 -14.77 5.01
CA ARG A 164 -1.19 -15.90 5.29
C ARG A 164 -0.98 -16.37 6.72
N LEU A 165 -1.71 -15.79 7.66
CA LEU A 165 -1.73 -16.28 9.04
C LEU A 165 -2.19 -17.74 9.16
N SER A 166 -2.99 -18.24 8.21
CA SER A 166 -3.42 -19.65 8.18
C SER A 166 -2.27 -20.64 7.99
N ALA A 167 -1.07 -20.16 7.65
CA ALA A 167 0.14 -20.97 7.51
C ALA A 167 1.17 -20.71 8.62
N MET A 168 0.87 -19.86 9.62
CA MET A 168 1.70 -19.72 10.81
C MET A 168 1.38 -20.87 11.76
N PRO A 169 2.35 -21.75 12.08
CA PRO A 169 2.16 -22.78 13.11
C PRO A 169 1.77 -22.10 14.43
N GLU A 170 0.88 -22.73 15.21
CA GLU A 170 0.46 -22.28 16.57
C GLU A 170 1.64 -21.95 17.51
N LYS A 171 2.83 -22.45 17.18
CA LYS A 171 4.08 -22.16 17.87
C LYS A 171 5.00 -21.32 16.99
N PHE A 172 4.78 -20.02 16.78
CA PHE A 172 5.85 -19.14 16.28
C PHE A 172 5.77 -17.68 16.74
N ASP A 173 6.98 -17.19 16.98
CA ASP A 173 7.53 -15.84 17.11
C ASP A 173 6.61 -14.68 16.67
N HIS A 174 6.43 -13.71 17.56
CA HIS A 174 5.62 -12.51 17.30
C HIS A 174 6.09 -11.84 16.01
N THR A 175 5.17 -11.58 15.07
CA THR A 175 5.49 -10.78 13.90
C THR A 175 5.40 -9.30 14.27
N SER A 176 6.43 -8.53 13.96
CA SER A 176 6.46 -7.08 14.24
C SER A 176 5.54 -6.25 13.31
N ALA A 177 4.84 -6.89 12.39
CA ALA A 177 3.94 -6.24 11.43
C ALA A 177 2.77 -7.15 11.04
N ILE A 178 1.67 -6.59 10.53
CA ILE A 178 0.50 -7.28 9.96
C ILE A 178 0.36 -7.02 8.47
N SER A 179 0.67 -5.82 7.99
CA SER A 179 0.45 -5.36 6.63
C SER A 179 1.62 -4.49 6.13
N PRO A 180 1.65 -4.12 4.84
CA PRO A 180 2.59 -3.09 4.38
C PRO A 180 2.24 -1.72 4.96
N TYR A 181 1.01 -1.51 5.42
CA TYR A 181 0.45 -0.19 5.74
C TYR A 181 0.26 0.05 7.24
N ASP A 182 0.89 -0.74 8.12
CA ASP A 182 0.65 -0.69 9.57
C ASP A 182 0.80 0.70 10.17
N ASN A 183 1.77 1.50 9.71
CA ASN A 183 1.96 2.87 10.21
C ASN A 183 0.74 3.76 9.92
N ILE A 184 0.17 3.62 8.72
CA ILE A 184 -1.02 4.36 8.29
C ILE A 184 -2.25 3.85 9.02
N ILE A 185 -2.38 2.52 9.15
CA ILE A 185 -3.49 1.89 9.85
C ILE A 185 -3.51 2.32 11.31
N LYS A 186 -2.37 2.25 12.01
CA LYS A 186 -2.23 2.69 13.41
C LYS A 186 -2.62 4.15 13.58
N LYS A 187 -2.06 5.04 12.75
CA LYS A 187 -2.39 6.48 12.76
C LYS A 187 -3.91 6.73 12.77
N TYR A 188 -4.65 6.14 11.84
CA TYR A 188 -6.10 6.38 11.75
C TYR A 188 -6.93 5.55 12.72
N SER A 189 -6.40 4.44 13.24
CA SER A 189 -7.06 3.67 14.30
C SER A 189 -7.00 4.40 15.64
N ASP A 190 -5.87 5.06 15.93
CA ASP A 190 -5.68 5.89 17.11
C ASP A 190 -6.66 7.08 17.12
N ASP A 191 -6.93 7.70 15.95
CA ASP A 191 -7.90 8.79 15.80
C ASP A 191 -9.33 8.43 16.24
N ILE A 192 -9.67 7.13 16.22
CA ILE A 192 -11.02 6.63 16.54
C ILE A 192 -11.05 5.69 17.77
N ASP A 193 -9.94 5.61 18.52
CA ASP A 193 -9.78 4.70 19.67
C ASP A 193 -10.17 3.24 19.35
N ALA A 194 -9.74 2.77 18.17
CA ALA A 194 -9.95 1.39 17.72
C ALA A 194 -8.65 0.60 17.73
N ASP A 195 -8.74 -0.71 18.00
CA ASP A 195 -7.60 -1.60 17.85
C ASP A 195 -7.19 -1.68 16.36
N TRP A 196 -5.98 -1.22 16.04
CA TRP A 196 -5.45 -1.21 14.67
C TRP A 196 -5.42 -2.59 14.00
N ARG A 197 -5.39 -3.66 14.79
CA ARG A 197 -5.46 -5.05 14.30
C ARG A 197 -6.85 -5.38 13.74
N LEU A 198 -7.91 -4.76 14.27
CA LEU A 198 -9.27 -4.89 13.71
C LEU A 198 -9.36 -4.20 12.35
N ILE A 199 -8.84 -2.97 12.23
CA ILE A 199 -8.80 -2.26 10.94
C ILE A 199 -7.95 -3.03 9.93
N SER A 200 -6.83 -3.61 10.37
CA SER A 200 -6.01 -4.48 9.52
C SER A 200 -6.77 -5.73 9.05
N ALA A 201 -7.62 -6.32 9.90
CA ALA A 201 -8.46 -7.46 9.53
C ALA A 201 -9.53 -7.09 8.51
N ILE A 202 -10.15 -5.92 8.64
CA ILE A 202 -11.08 -5.36 7.66
C ILE A 202 -10.37 -5.20 6.31
N ILE A 203 -9.24 -4.50 6.26
CA ILE A 203 -8.47 -4.28 5.02
C ILE A 203 -8.09 -5.62 4.36
N TYR A 204 -7.67 -6.60 5.16
CA TYR A 204 -7.32 -7.91 4.61
C TYR A 204 -8.52 -8.61 4.00
N GLU A 205 -9.71 -8.54 4.61
CA GLU A 205 -10.93 -9.12 4.03
C GLU A 205 -11.42 -8.38 2.77
N GLU A 206 -11.23 -7.06 2.73
CA GLU A 206 -11.61 -6.23 1.59
C GLU A 206 -10.68 -6.39 0.37
N SER A 207 -9.37 -6.36 0.58
CA SER A 207 -8.40 -6.24 -0.51
C SER A 207 -7.18 -7.14 -0.40
N ARG A 208 -7.00 -7.88 0.70
CA ARG A 208 -5.76 -8.63 0.99
C ARG A 208 -4.51 -7.73 0.91
N PHE A 209 -4.67 -6.46 1.30
CA PHE A 209 -3.66 -5.39 1.23
C PHE A 209 -3.25 -4.98 -0.19
N ILE A 210 -4.11 -5.15 -1.19
CA ILE A 210 -3.86 -4.73 -2.57
C ILE A 210 -4.57 -3.40 -2.81
N ASN A 211 -3.80 -2.30 -2.92
CA ASN A 211 -4.34 -0.95 -3.01
C ASN A 211 -4.91 -0.58 -4.39
N SER A 212 -4.62 -1.36 -5.43
CA SER A 212 -5.09 -1.12 -6.80
C SER A 212 -6.40 -1.82 -7.16
N LEU A 213 -7.07 -2.47 -6.19
CA LEU A 213 -8.30 -3.22 -6.46
C LEU A 213 -9.51 -2.29 -6.64
N SER A 214 -10.29 -2.57 -7.69
CA SER A 214 -11.63 -2.03 -7.89
C SER A 214 -12.63 -3.17 -8.02
N SER A 215 -13.73 -3.11 -7.27
CA SER A 215 -14.80 -4.11 -7.34
C SER A 215 -15.78 -3.81 -8.50
N PRO A 216 -16.59 -4.80 -8.93
CA PRO A 216 -17.65 -4.57 -9.92
C PRO A 216 -18.71 -3.52 -9.50
N LYS A 217 -18.74 -3.15 -8.22
CA LYS A 217 -19.64 -2.13 -7.65
C LYS A 217 -18.92 -0.78 -7.42
N ASN A 218 -17.78 -0.56 -8.07
CA ASN A 218 -16.95 0.64 -8.00
C ASN A 218 -16.48 1.01 -6.58
N ALA A 219 -16.26 0.00 -5.75
CA ALA A 219 -15.54 0.16 -4.49
C ALA A 219 -14.03 0.00 -4.76
N GLN A 220 -13.21 0.88 -4.22
CA GLN A 220 -11.80 1.05 -4.60
C GLN A 220 -10.85 0.93 -3.41
N GLY A 221 -9.63 0.49 -3.68
CA GLY A 221 -8.49 0.56 -2.77
C GLY A 221 -8.52 -0.44 -1.62
N LEU A 222 -7.72 -0.16 -0.58
CA LEU A 222 -7.43 -1.09 0.51
C LEU A 222 -8.67 -1.50 1.32
N MET A 223 -9.54 -0.54 1.62
CA MET A 223 -10.76 -0.70 2.40
C MET A 223 -12.02 -0.80 1.52
N GLN A 224 -11.86 -0.89 0.19
CA GLN A 224 -12.94 -1.04 -0.79
C GLN A 224 -14.07 -0.01 -0.58
N ILE A 225 -13.69 1.27 -0.55
CA ILE A 225 -14.60 2.38 -0.34
C ILE A 225 -15.21 2.84 -1.66
N LYS A 226 -16.49 3.21 -1.64
CA LYS A 226 -17.16 3.85 -2.80
C LYS A 226 -16.92 5.35 -2.79
N GLU A 227 -16.86 5.97 -3.96
CA GLU A 227 -16.74 7.43 -4.11
C GLU A 227 -17.80 8.19 -3.31
N SER A 228 -19.07 7.75 -3.32
CA SER A 228 -20.14 8.39 -2.54
C SER A 228 -19.93 8.31 -1.03
N THR A 229 -19.25 7.28 -0.55
CA THR A 229 -18.84 7.17 0.86
C THR A 229 -17.64 8.08 1.14
N ALA A 230 -16.65 8.09 0.26
CA ALA A 230 -15.44 8.91 0.39
C ALA A 230 -15.73 10.42 0.39
N ALA A 231 -16.71 10.87 -0.41
CA ALA A 231 -17.15 12.25 -0.48
C ALA A 231 -17.62 12.80 0.88
N ARG A 232 -18.19 11.94 1.75
CA ARG A 232 -18.58 12.33 3.12
C ARG A 232 -17.39 12.72 4.00
N TYR A 233 -16.19 12.29 3.64
CA TYR A 233 -14.95 12.48 4.39
C TYR A 233 -13.95 13.38 3.65
N GLY A 234 -14.36 14.02 2.55
CA GLY A 234 -13.51 14.90 1.75
C GLY A 234 -12.32 14.17 1.10
N VAL A 235 -12.50 12.89 0.74
CA VAL A 235 -11.47 12.08 0.07
C VAL A 235 -11.82 11.90 -1.40
N GLU A 236 -10.87 12.24 -2.28
CA GLU A 236 -11.04 12.20 -3.74
C GLU A 236 -10.25 11.09 -4.41
N ASP A 237 -9.00 10.82 -4.00
CA ASP A 237 -8.18 9.73 -4.54
C ASP A 237 -8.23 8.49 -3.63
N LEU A 238 -9.06 7.51 -4.00
CA LEU A 238 -9.19 6.24 -3.29
C LEU A 238 -8.12 5.19 -3.67
N MET A 239 -7.27 5.47 -4.66
CA MET A 239 -6.13 4.62 -5.00
C MET A 239 -4.88 4.98 -4.20
N ASP A 240 -4.88 6.17 -3.57
CA ASP A 240 -3.94 6.51 -2.52
C ASP A 240 -4.19 5.67 -1.25
N PRO A 241 -3.20 4.89 -0.79
CA PRO A 241 -3.34 4.05 0.40
C PRO A 241 -3.74 4.83 1.66
N GLU A 242 -3.18 6.02 1.86
CA GLU A 242 -3.42 6.81 3.06
C GLU A 242 -4.84 7.38 3.10
N LEU A 243 -5.26 8.00 2.01
CA LEU A 243 -6.60 8.55 1.87
C LEU A 243 -7.68 7.47 1.91
N ASN A 244 -7.42 6.31 1.31
CA ASN A 244 -8.35 5.18 1.34
C ASN A 244 -8.52 4.61 2.76
N ILE A 245 -7.43 4.38 3.49
CA ILE A 245 -7.48 3.92 4.88
C ILE A 245 -8.17 4.95 5.76
N LYS A 246 -7.89 6.24 5.59
CA LYS A 246 -8.59 7.32 6.30
C LYS A 246 -10.10 7.25 6.08
N ALA A 247 -10.54 7.22 4.82
CA ALA A 247 -11.96 7.19 4.48
C ALA A 247 -12.66 5.95 5.04
N GLY A 248 -12.04 4.77 4.92
CA GLY A 248 -12.64 3.54 5.42
C GLY A 248 -12.65 3.42 6.94
N THR A 249 -11.63 3.93 7.62
CA THR A 249 -11.57 3.94 9.09
C THR A 249 -12.64 4.88 9.67
N LEU A 250 -12.77 6.10 9.12
CA LEU A 250 -13.85 7.02 9.49
C LEU A 250 -15.24 6.48 9.15
N HIS A 251 -15.35 5.70 8.08
CA HIS A 251 -16.61 5.03 7.75
C HIS A 251 -16.96 3.94 8.74
N PHE A 252 -15.99 3.12 9.13
CA PHE A 252 -16.17 2.10 10.15
C PHE A 252 -16.53 2.73 11.51
N ASP A 253 -15.85 3.80 11.92
CA ASP A 253 -16.15 4.52 13.17
C ASP A 253 -17.60 5.05 13.20
N TYR A 254 -18.08 5.62 12.08
CA TYR A 254 -19.48 6.02 11.97
C TYR A 254 -20.45 4.85 12.22
N LEU A 255 -20.17 3.68 11.65
CA LEU A 255 -21.00 2.48 11.85
C LEU A 255 -20.87 1.93 13.27
N PHE A 256 -19.68 1.95 13.84
CA PHE A 256 -19.41 1.50 15.20
C PHE A 256 -20.17 2.36 16.23
N ASN A 257 -20.13 3.68 16.07
CA ASN A 257 -20.85 4.62 16.91
C ASN A 257 -22.37 4.59 16.72
N LEU A 258 -22.86 4.15 15.56
CA LEU A 258 -24.29 3.88 15.35
C LEU A 258 -24.79 2.81 16.32
N TYR A 259 -24.03 1.73 16.49
CA TYR A 259 -24.42 0.60 17.34
C TYR A 259 -24.08 0.77 18.82
N ARG A 260 -23.01 1.49 19.18
CA ARG A 260 -22.75 1.85 20.59
C ARG A 260 -23.93 2.60 21.22
N LYS A 261 -24.59 3.48 20.47
CA LYS A 261 -25.73 4.26 20.94
C LYS A 261 -26.97 3.42 21.25
N ASP A 262 -27.06 2.21 20.68
CA ASP A 262 -28.16 1.28 20.93
C ASP A 262 -27.99 0.49 22.24
N GLY A 263 -26.88 0.68 22.98
CA GLY A 263 -26.63 0.01 24.27
C GLY A 263 -26.20 -1.46 24.14
N LEU A 264 -25.76 -1.87 22.96
CA LEU A 264 -25.24 -3.20 22.66
C LEU A 264 -23.94 -3.48 23.42
N ASP A 265 -23.68 -4.75 23.78
CA ASP A 265 -22.36 -5.13 24.28
C ASP A 265 -21.27 -4.98 23.20
N SER A 266 -20.01 -4.91 23.63
CA SER A 266 -18.89 -4.63 22.75
C SER A 266 -18.73 -5.64 21.61
N ALA A 267 -19.06 -6.92 21.83
CA ALA A 267 -18.93 -7.93 20.79
C ALA A 267 -20.01 -7.76 19.73
N ASN A 268 -21.26 -7.51 20.14
CA ASN A 268 -22.36 -7.25 19.22
C ASN A 268 -22.19 -5.93 18.45
N VAL A 269 -21.68 -4.86 19.10
CA VAL A 269 -21.33 -3.61 18.39
C VAL A 269 -20.37 -3.87 17.22
N ILE A 270 -19.28 -4.61 17.45
CA ILE A 270 -18.31 -4.92 16.40
C ILE A 270 -18.97 -5.71 15.27
N LYS A 271 -19.73 -6.77 15.59
CA LYS A 271 -20.37 -7.64 14.59
C LYS A 271 -21.38 -6.87 13.74
N PHE A 272 -22.23 -6.04 14.35
CA PHE A 272 -23.20 -5.22 13.60
C PHE A 272 -22.54 -4.11 12.77
N ALA A 273 -21.46 -3.49 13.27
CA ALA A 273 -20.69 -2.52 12.50
C ALA A 273 -20.05 -3.16 11.26
N LEU A 274 -19.42 -4.33 11.42
CA LEU A 274 -18.85 -5.11 10.31
C LEU A 274 -19.93 -5.56 9.31
N ALA A 275 -21.08 -6.04 9.80
CA ALA A 275 -22.19 -6.44 8.95
C ALA A 275 -22.71 -5.25 8.13
N SER A 276 -22.78 -4.06 8.74
CA SER A 276 -23.20 -2.84 8.08
C SER A 276 -22.19 -2.28 7.10
N TYR A 277 -20.91 -2.48 7.38
CA TYR A 277 -19.83 -2.14 6.46
C TYR A 277 -19.97 -2.96 5.18
N ASN A 278 -20.25 -4.26 5.31
CA ASN A 278 -20.41 -5.18 4.18
C ASN A 278 -21.73 -5.03 3.41
N ALA A 279 -22.87 -4.97 4.13
CA ALA A 279 -24.21 -5.06 3.54
C ALA A 279 -24.96 -3.71 3.50
N GLY A 280 -24.44 -2.69 4.17
CA GLY A 280 -25.08 -1.40 4.38
C GLY A 280 -25.95 -1.36 5.65
N ALA A 281 -25.82 -0.29 6.43
CA ALA A 281 -26.54 -0.09 7.69
C ALA A 281 -28.07 -0.19 7.56
N GLY A 282 -28.64 0.31 6.46
CA GLY A 282 -30.08 0.22 6.20
C GLY A 282 -30.57 -1.22 6.05
N ARG A 283 -29.76 -2.10 5.42
CA ARG A 283 -30.08 -3.52 5.28
C ARG A 283 -30.01 -4.23 6.64
N ILE A 284 -28.98 -3.94 7.43
CA ILE A 284 -28.83 -4.54 8.78
C ILE A 284 -29.93 -4.06 9.72
N LYS A 285 -30.37 -2.80 9.62
CA LYS A 285 -31.54 -2.30 10.35
C LYS A 285 -32.80 -3.11 10.03
N GLN A 286 -33.09 -3.36 8.74
CA GLN A 286 -34.22 -4.22 8.34
C GLN A 286 -34.09 -5.64 8.88
N CYS A 287 -32.87 -6.19 8.94
CA CYS A 287 -32.67 -7.52 9.49
C CYS A 287 -32.97 -7.58 11.00
N ARG A 288 -32.57 -6.56 11.75
CA ARG A 288 -32.88 -6.44 13.18
C ARG A 288 -34.39 -6.28 13.42
N GLU A 289 -35.05 -5.44 12.63
CA GLU A 289 -36.51 -5.28 12.67
C GLU A 289 -37.24 -6.60 12.37
N HIS A 290 -36.75 -7.35 11.37
CA HIS A 290 -37.30 -8.67 11.04
C HIS A 290 -37.11 -9.67 12.18
N ALA A 291 -35.92 -9.75 12.77
CA ALA A 291 -35.63 -10.62 13.92
C ALA A 291 -36.60 -10.36 15.08
N ALA A 292 -36.82 -9.08 15.44
CA ALA A 292 -37.80 -8.71 16.44
C ALA A 292 -39.23 -9.14 16.08
N SER A 293 -39.61 -9.03 14.79
CA SER A 293 -40.95 -9.42 14.33
C SER A 293 -41.24 -10.92 14.45
N VAL A 294 -40.19 -11.75 14.45
CA VAL A 294 -40.30 -13.22 14.61
C VAL A 294 -39.92 -13.69 16.01
N GLY A 295 -39.79 -12.78 16.98
CA GLY A 295 -39.55 -13.10 18.39
C GLY A 295 -38.09 -13.40 18.76
N LEU A 296 -37.14 -13.04 17.90
CA LEU A 296 -35.69 -13.14 18.16
C LEU A 296 -35.17 -11.81 18.74
N ASP A 297 -34.05 -11.84 19.47
CA ASP A 297 -33.45 -10.62 20.02
C ASP A 297 -32.79 -9.78 18.91
N PRO A 298 -33.27 -8.56 18.61
CA PRO A 298 -32.67 -7.70 17.58
C PRO A 298 -31.31 -7.11 17.97
N ASN A 299 -30.87 -7.33 19.21
CA ASN A 299 -29.62 -6.81 19.76
C ASN A 299 -28.53 -7.89 19.90
N ASP A 300 -28.86 -9.15 19.63
CA ASP A 300 -27.90 -10.24 19.58
C ASP A 300 -27.64 -10.64 18.12
N TRP A 301 -26.37 -10.61 17.71
CA TRP A 301 -25.98 -10.91 16.33
C TRP A 301 -26.37 -12.34 15.93
N GLU A 302 -26.14 -13.31 16.81
CA GLU A 302 -26.45 -14.70 16.57
C GLU A 302 -27.97 -14.92 16.38
N GLU A 303 -28.80 -14.25 17.18
CA GLU A 303 -30.26 -14.24 17.03
C GLU A 303 -30.69 -13.57 15.72
N VAL A 304 -30.14 -12.41 15.37
CA VAL A 304 -30.45 -11.72 14.11
C VAL A 304 -30.08 -12.57 12.89
N VAL A 305 -28.96 -13.30 12.95
CA VAL A 305 -28.52 -14.22 11.89
C VAL A 305 -29.52 -15.36 11.68
N LYS A 306 -30.12 -15.92 12.73
CA LYS A 306 -31.18 -16.94 12.60
C LYS A 306 -32.39 -16.40 11.81
N GLY A 307 -32.65 -15.10 11.92
CA GLY A 307 -33.71 -14.43 11.17
C GLY A 307 -33.45 -14.32 9.66
N PHE A 308 -32.19 -14.36 9.21
CA PHE A 308 -31.82 -14.14 7.80
C PHE A 308 -32.49 -15.12 6.83
N ASP A 309 -32.62 -16.40 7.22
CA ASP A 309 -33.17 -17.45 6.34
C ASP A 309 -34.65 -17.23 6.01
N SER A 310 -35.36 -16.50 6.88
CA SER A 310 -36.78 -16.17 6.71
C SER A 310 -37.01 -14.80 6.05
N MET A 311 -35.95 -14.07 5.70
CA MET A 311 -36.05 -12.71 5.19
C MET A 311 -36.16 -12.70 3.64
N PRO A 312 -37.19 -12.05 3.07
CA PRO A 312 -37.31 -11.94 1.62
C PRO A 312 -36.17 -11.11 1.03
N ASN A 313 -35.57 -11.58 -0.06
CA ASN A 313 -34.54 -10.86 -0.84
C ASN A 313 -33.24 -10.52 -0.08
N PHE A 314 -32.89 -11.28 0.98
CA PHE A 314 -31.59 -11.18 1.63
C PHE A 314 -31.01 -12.57 1.90
N LYS A 315 -29.94 -12.93 1.17
CA LYS A 315 -29.14 -14.13 1.47
C LYS A 315 -27.94 -13.70 2.31
N GLY A 316 -28.10 -13.71 3.63
CA GLY A 316 -27.10 -13.19 4.57
C GLY A 316 -25.76 -13.94 4.61
N THR A 317 -25.60 -15.03 3.87
CA THR A 317 -24.40 -15.88 3.86
C THR A 317 -23.09 -15.12 3.56
N GLN A 318 -23.12 -14.13 2.66
CA GLN A 318 -21.93 -13.33 2.38
C GLN A 318 -21.54 -12.47 3.59
N THR A 319 -22.52 -11.84 4.23
CA THR A 319 -22.32 -10.95 5.37
C THR A 319 -21.91 -11.71 6.62
N THR A 320 -22.54 -12.85 6.90
CA THR A 320 -22.13 -13.71 8.03
C THR A 320 -20.71 -14.22 7.87
N LYS A 321 -20.34 -14.66 6.65
CA LYS A 321 -18.98 -15.06 6.34
C LYS A 321 -17.97 -13.93 6.50
N TYR A 322 -18.32 -12.72 6.03
CA TYR A 322 -17.47 -11.54 6.18
C TYR A 322 -17.20 -11.22 7.66
N VAL A 323 -18.27 -11.12 8.48
CA VAL A 323 -18.15 -10.84 9.92
C VAL A 323 -17.27 -11.89 10.61
N LYS A 324 -17.54 -13.18 10.35
CA LYS A 324 -16.75 -14.28 10.90
C LYS A 324 -15.28 -14.18 10.51
N ASN A 325 -14.99 -13.97 9.22
CA ASN A 325 -13.62 -13.90 8.72
C ASN A 325 -12.83 -12.76 9.36
N VAL A 326 -13.44 -11.57 9.51
CA VAL A 326 -12.78 -10.41 10.11
C VAL A 326 -12.53 -10.65 11.60
N VAL A 327 -13.53 -11.14 12.35
CA VAL A 327 -13.37 -11.43 13.78
C VAL A 327 -12.30 -12.51 14.03
N ASP A 328 -12.35 -13.64 13.31
CA ASP A 328 -11.35 -14.70 13.44
C ASP A 328 -9.94 -14.20 13.11
N LEU A 329 -9.81 -13.30 12.15
CA LEU A 329 -8.53 -12.74 11.76
C LEU A 329 -8.03 -11.72 12.78
N PHE A 330 -8.92 -10.90 13.34
CA PHE A 330 -8.61 -9.96 14.41
C PHE A 330 -8.10 -10.69 15.66
N GLU A 331 -8.79 -11.75 16.10
CA GLU A 331 -8.35 -12.58 17.23
C GLU A 331 -6.96 -13.19 16.99
N ARG A 332 -6.70 -13.68 15.78
CA ARG A 332 -5.36 -14.18 15.41
C ARG A 332 -4.31 -13.07 15.42
N TYR A 333 -4.63 -11.88 14.93
CA TYR A 333 -3.70 -10.75 14.95
C TYR A 333 -3.29 -10.34 16.37
N LYS A 334 -4.21 -10.38 17.34
CA LYS A 334 -3.90 -10.12 18.76
C LYS A 334 -2.94 -11.13 19.38
N GLN A 335 -2.90 -12.36 18.86
CA GLN A 335 -2.01 -13.42 19.38
C GLN A 335 -0.59 -13.32 18.81
N VAL A 336 -0.46 -12.82 17.58
CA VAL A 336 0.81 -12.83 16.83
C VAL A 336 1.51 -11.49 16.79
N VAL A 337 0.84 -10.39 17.16
CA VAL A 337 1.40 -9.03 17.18
C VAL A 337 1.00 -8.33 18.47
N GLU A 338 2.01 -7.85 19.21
CA GLU A 338 1.84 -7.06 20.43
C GLU A 338 1.03 -5.78 20.20
#